data_AF-A0A4S5CIG9-F1
#
_entry.id   AF-A0A4S5CIG9-F1
#
_cell.length_a   1.000
_cell.length_b   1.000
_cell.length_c   1.000
_cell.angle_alpha   90.00
_cell.angle_beta   90.00
_cell.angle_gamma   90.00
#
_symmetry.space_group_name_H-M   'P 1'
#
loop_
_entity.id
_entity.type
_entity.pdbx_description
1 polymer ?
#
loop_
_entity_poly.entity_id
_entity_poly.type
_entity_poly.pdbx_seq_one_letter_code
_entity_poly.pdbx_strand_id
1 'polypeptide(L)'
;MERHRELLLQQAMDTVWLTGSVAIRWDEFYLWTGVQRIAKKPWRVVYQVWEELCAEQGYDNALPLSVLSLDHAVVFRREPFENERVNSLENLT
;
A
#
# COMPACT_ATOMS: atom_id res chain seq x y z
N MET A 1 18.62 -10.30 -5.15
CA MET A 1 17.41 -10.73 -4.41
C MET A 1 16.68 -9.56 -3.78
N GLU A 2 17.39 -8.59 -3.18
CA GLU A 2 16.78 -7.38 -2.59
C GLU A 2 15.95 -6.56 -3.59
N ARG A 3 16.49 -6.33 -4.80
CA ARG A 3 15.79 -5.64 -5.90
C ARG A 3 14.47 -6.28 -6.35
N HIS A 4 14.32 -7.61 -6.23
CA HIS A 4 13.07 -8.28 -6.58
C HIS A 4 11.99 -8.03 -5.52
N ARG A 5 12.39 -7.92 -4.25
CA ARG A 5 11.46 -7.64 -3.14
C ARG A 5 10.97 -6.20 -3.16
N GLU A 6 11.86 -5.26 -3.45
CA GLU A 6 11.49 -3.86 -3.68
C GLU A 6 10.49 -3.74 -4.83
N LEU A 7 10.71 -4.45 -5.95
CA LEU A 7 9.79 -4.45 -7.08
C LEU A 7 8.38 -4.93 -6.70
N LEU A 8 8.27 -5.99 -5.88
CA LEU A 8 6.97 -6.50 -5.43
C LEU A 8 6.23 -5.49 -4.54
N LEU A 9 6.97 -4.78 -3.68
CA LEU A 9 6.39 -3.73 -2.85
C LEU A 9 5.95 -2.52 -3.71
N GLN A 10 6.76 -2.12 -4.69
CA GLN A 10 6.39 -1.07 -5.64
C GLN A 10 5.11 -1.45 -6.40
N GLN A 11 5.03 -2.66 -6.95
CA GLN A 11 3.83 -3.15 -7.64
C GLN A 11 2.59 -3.15 -6.74
N ALA A 12 2.76 -3.47 -5.45
CA ALA A 12 1.66 -3.40 -4.50
C ALA A 12 1.22 -1.95 -4.25
N MET A 13 2.15 -0.99 -4.16
CA MET A 13 1.83 0.43 -4.02
C MET A 13 1.22 1.02 -5.30
N ASP A 14 1.66 0.59 -6.48
CA ASP A 14 1.02 0.92 -7.77
C ASP A 14 -0.44 0.43 -7.78
N THR A 15 -0.68 -0.76 -7.24
CA THR A 15 -2.03 -1.31 -7.11
C THR A 15 -2.89 -0.46 -6.17
N VAL A 16 -2.34 0.00 -5.03
CA VAL A 16 -3.03 0.95 -4.15
C VAL A 16 -3.32 2.26 -4.87
N TRP A 17 -2.37 2.79 -5.64
CA TRP A 17 -2.56 4.00 -6.43
C TRP A 17 -3.71 3.84 -7.41
N LEU A 18 -3.74 2.75 -8.18
CA LEU A 18 -4.71 2.54 -9.25
C LEU A 18 -6.10 2.13 -8.76
N THR A 19 -6.19 1.38 -7.65
CA THR A 19 -7.45 0.72 -7.23
C THR A 19 -7.93 1.12 -5.84
N GLY A 20 -7.13 1.90 -5.12
CA GLY A 20 -7.45 2.40 -3.78
C GLY A 20 -7.02 1.46 -2.65
N SER A 21 -6.79 0.17 -2.90
CA SER A 21 -6.34 -0.76 -1.85
C SER A 21 -5.62 -2.01 -2.35
N VAL A 22 -4.81 -2.61 -1.49
CA VAL A 22 -4.20 -3.94 -1.72
C VAL A 22 -4.11 -4.71 -0.41
N ALA A 23 -4.37 -6.02 -0.45
CA ALA A 23 -4.14 -6.93 0.65
C ALA A 23 -2.90 -7.79 0.37
N ILE A 24 -1.98 -7.88 1.33
CA ILE A 24 -0.75 -8.66 1.24
C ILE A 24 -0.70 -9.59 2.43
N ARG A 25 -0.40 -10.88 2.23
CA ARG A 25 -0.30 -11.81 3.35
C ARG A 25 0.91 -11.46 4.22
N TRP A 26 0.83 -11.74 5.52
CA TRP A 26 1.93 -11.42 6.43
C TRP A 26 3.24 -12.12 6.06
N ASP A 27 3.19 -13.37 5.61
CA ASP A 27 4.37 -14.13 5.18
C ASP A 27 5.07 -13.49 3.97
N GLU A 28 4.29 -13.03 2.99
CA GLU A 28 4.79 -12.27 1.84
C GLU A 28 5.36 -10.93 2.28
N PHE A 29 4.64 -10.17 3.10
CA PHE A 29 5.08 -8.85 3.56
C PHE A 29 6.38 -8.91 4.37
N TYR A 30 6.52 -9.90 5.26
CA TYR A 30 7.77 -10.15 5.99
C TYR A 30 8.92 -10.54 5.06
N LEU A 31 8.64 -11.37 4.05
CA LEU A 31 9.63 -11.74 3.04
C LEU A 31 10.11 -10.53 2.24
N TRP A 32 9.19 -9.65 1.80
CA TRP A 32 9.50 -8.48 1.00
C TRP A 32 10.29 -7.44 1.79
N THR A 33 9.90 -7.22 3.05
CA THR A 33 10.54 -6.23 3.92
C THR A 33 11.83 -6.75 4.59
N GLY A 34 12.12 -8.05 4.45
CA GLY A 34 13.33 -8.69 4.99
C GLY A 34 13.34 -8.76 6.53
N VAL A 35 12.18 -8.66 7.17
CA VAL A 35 12.06 -8.67 8.63
C VAL A 35 11.22 -9.85 9.09
N GLN A 36 11.68 -10.55 10.13
CA GLN A 36 11.00 -11.74 10.65
C GLN A 36 9.87 -11.43 11.66
N ARG A 37 9.69 -10.16 12.08
CA ARG A 37 8.65 -9.69 13.02
C ARG A 37 8.29 -8.22 12.76
N ILE A 38 7.11 -7.76 13.19
CA ILE A 38 6.70 -6.35 13.07
C ILE A 38 7.74 -5.46 13.77
N ALA A 39 8.46 -4.68 12.98
CA ALA A 39 9.39 -3.64 13.43
C ALA A 39 8.99 -2.30 12.80
N LYS A 40 9.57 -1.19 13.25
CA LYS A 40 9.34 0.12 12.61
C LYS A 40 9.94 0.23 11.20
N LYS A 41 10.94 -0.59 10.87
CA LYS A 41 11.69 -0.54 9.60
C LYS A 41 10.81 -0.81 8.37
N PRO A 42 10.02 -1.91 8.29
CA PRO A 42 9.09 -2.16 7.19
C PRO A 42 8.20 -0.96 6.84
N TRP A 43 7.61 -0.34 7.85
CA TRP A 43 6.69 0.78 7.66
C TRP A 43 7.37 2.02 7.07
N ARG A 44 8.62 2.27 7.43
CA ARG A 44 9.40 3.37 6.81
C ARG A 44 9.67 3.11 5.34
N VAL A 45 9.97 1.86 4.98
CA VAL A 45 10.20 1.48 3.58
C VAL A 45 8.92 1.62 2.76
N VAL A 46 7.79 1.13 3.28
CA VAL A 46 6.47 1.33 2.64
C VAL A 46 6.17 2.82 2.46
N TYR A 47 6.36 3.62 3.51
CA TYR A 47 6.11 5.06 3.46
C TYR A 47 7.00 5.75 2.42
N GLN A 48 8.29 5.41 2.36
CA GLN A 48 9.21 5.98 1.36
C GLN A 48 8.79 5.63 -0.07
N VAL A 49 8.46 4.36 -0.34
CA VAL A 49 7.99 3.93 -1.68
C VAL A 49 6.69 4.65 -2.06
N TRP A 50 5.78 4.81 -1.10
CA TRP A 50 4.53 5.54 -1.32
C TRP A 50 4.75 7.04 -1.56
N GLU A 51 5.67 7.66 -0.81
CA GLU A 51 6.04 9.06 -0.98
C GLU A 51 6.69 9.32 -2.35
N GLU A 52 7.62 8.45 -2.77
CA GLU A 52 8.23 8.48 -4.10
C GLU A 52 7.16 8.36 -5.19
N LEU A 53 6.23 7.40 -5.06
CA LEU A 53 5.13 7.24 -6.00
C LEU A 53 4.21 8.47 -6.05
N CYS A 54 3.86 9.06 -4.90
CA CYS A 54 3.07 10.30 -4.87
C CYS A 54 3.79 11.46 -5.56
N ALA A 55 5.10 11.60 -5.34
CA ALA A 55 5.92 12.63 -5.97
C ALA A 55 5.99 12.47 -7.50
N GLU A 56 6.12 11.24 -8.00
CA GLU A 56 6.07 10.95 -9.44
C GLU A 56 4.73 11.35 -10.10
N GLN A 57 3.65 11.33 -9.32
CA GLN A 57 2.31 11.73 -9.76
C GLN A 57 2.02 13.23 -9.55
N GLY A 58 3.01 14.00 -9.10
CA GLY A 58 2.93 15.46 -8.95
C GLY A 58 2.44 15.96 -7.58
N TYR A 59 2.47 15.11 -6.55
CA TYR A 59 2.13 15.53 -5.19
C TYR A 59 3.39 15.91 -4.40
N ASP A 60 3.34 17.04 -3.69
CA ASP A 60 4.47 17.51 -2.87
C ASP A 60 4.73 16.67 -1.62
N ASN A 61 3.73 15.90 -1.17
CA ASN A 61 3.79 15.07 0.02
C ASN A 61 3.07 13.74 -0.21
N ALA A 62 3.47 12.71 0.54
CA ALA A 62 2.77 11.44 0.57
C ALA A 62 1.30 11.62 0.96
N LEU A 63 0.38 11.10 0.13
CA LEU A 63 -1.04 11.11 0.44
C LEU A 63 -1.36 10.19 1.64
N PRO A 64 -2.44 10.45 2.39
CA PRO A 64 -2.84 9.61 3.51
C PRO A 64 -3.02 8.14 3.09
N LEU A 65 -2.28 7.26 3.77
CA LEU A 65 -2.34 5.81 3.58
C LEU A 65 -2.75 5.14 4.91
N SER A 66 -3.89 4.47 4.89
CA SER A 66 -4.39 3.67 6.00
C SER A 66 -3.83 2.25 5.94
N VAL A 67 -3.49 1.71 7.11
CA VAL A 67 -2.99 0.34 7.28
C VAL A 67 -3.95 -0.43 8.17
N LEU A 68 -4.58 -1.47 7.64
CA LEU A 68 -5.38 -2.41 8.42
C LEU A 68 -4.56 -3.67 8.66
N SER A 69 -4.36 -4.00 9.93
CA SER A 69 -3.70 -5.24 10.34
C SER A 69 -4.76 -6.31 10.63
N LEU A 70 -4.80 -7.35 9.80
CA LEU A 70 -5.66 -8.51 9.96
C LEU A 70 -4.85 -9.72 10.46
N ASP A 71 -5.52 -10.81 10.81
CA ASP A 71 -4.85 -12.01 11.35
C ASP A 71 -3.84 -12.63 10.37
N HIS A 72 -4.12 -12.59 9.08
CA HIS A 72 -3.31 -13.25 8.04
C HIS A 72 -2.75 -12.31 6.97
N ALA A 73 -3.09 -11.02 7.04
CA ALA A 73 -2.72 -10.04 6.03
C ALA A 73 -2.58 -8.63 6.60
N VAL A 74 -1.82 -7.80 5.88
CA VAL A 74 -1.86 -6.35 5.98
C VAL A 74 -2.59 -5.79 4.77
N VAL A 75 -3.48 -4.83 4.98
CA VAL A 75 -4.18 -4.12 3.91
C VAL A 75 -3.75 -2.67 3.91
N PHE A 76 -3.28 -2.20 2.77
CA PHE A 76 -3.00 -0.79 2.53
C PHE A 76 -4.17 -0.19 1.77
N ARG A 77 -4.64 0.99 2.20
CA ARG A 77 -5.78 1.69 1.59
C ARG A 77 -5.51 3.19 1.53
N ARG A 78 -5.74 3.81 0.38
CA ARG A 78 -5.78 5.27 0.26
C ARG A 78 -7.23 5.76 0.26
N GLU A 79 -7.39 7.05 0.50
CA GLU A 79 -8.66 7.71 0.24
C GLU A 79 -8.97 7.74 -1.27
N PRO A 80 -10.25 7.66 -1.66
CA PRO A 80 -10.67 7.85 -3.05
C PRO A 80 -10.25 9.24 -3.56
N PHE A 81 -9.81 9.29 -4.81
CA PHE A 81 -9.52 10.55 -5.49
C PHE A 81 -10.82 11.23 -5.92
N GLU A 82 -10.76 12.54 -6.19
CA GLU A 82 -11.94 13.35 -6.56
C GLU A 82 -12.67 12.83 -7.81
N ASN A 83 -11.95 12.18 -8.72
CA ASN A 83 -12.48 11.60 -9.94
C ASN A 83 -13.04 10.18 -9.77
N GLU A 84 -12.89 9.57 -8.59
CA GLU A 84 -13.36 8.22 -8.31
C GLU A 84 -14.76 8.24 -7.69
N ARG A 85 -15.59 7.27 -8.09
CA ARG A 85 -16.97 7.16 -7.60
C ARG A 85 -17.06 6.11 -6.50
N VAL A 86 -17.41 6.55 -5.30
CA VAL A 86 -17.71 5.66 -4.17
C VAL A 86 -19.22 5.48 -4.08
N ASN A 87 -19.67 4.23 -4.13
CA ASN A 87 -21.08 3.88 -3.95
C ASN A 87 -21.19 2.74 -2.95
N SER A 88 -22.20 2.80 -2.09
CA SER A 88 -22.62 1.65 -1.31
C SER A 88 -23.35 0.66 -2.22
N LEU A 89 -23.14 -0.64 -2.00
CA LEU A 89 -23.81 -1.69 -2.80
C LEU A 89 -25.34 -1.56 -2.72
N GLU A 90 -25.87 -1.18 -1.56
CA GLU A 90 -27.31 -0.92 -1.34
C GLU A 90 -27.88 0.17 -2.27
N ASN A 91 -27.04 1.09 -2.77
CA ASN A 91 -27.47 2.12 -3.72
C ASN A 91 -27.38 1.66 -5.18
N LEU A 92 -26.79 0.50 -5.44
CA LEU A 92 -26.58 -0.08 -6.77
C LEU A 92 -27.53 -1.25 -7.06
N THR A 93 -28.25 -1.73 -6.05
CA THR A 93 -29.25 -2.82 -6.11
C THR A 93 -30.66 -2.26 -6.01
#